data_AF-A0A7S1EXE0-F1
#
_entry.id   AF-A0A7S1EXE0-F1
#
_cell.length_a   1.000
_cell.length_b   1.000
_cell.length_c   1.000
_cell.angle_alpha   90.00
_cell.angle_beta   90.00
_cell.angle_gamma   90.00
#
_symmetry.space_group_name_H-M   'P 1'
#
loop_
_entity.id
_entity.type
_entity.pdbx_description
1 polymer ?
#
loop_
_entity_poly.entity_id
_entity_poly.type
_entity_poly.pdbx_seq_one_letter_code
_entity_poly.pdbx_strand_id
1 'polypeptide(L)'
;GMFVHLLSELVVSVTEREGEGAHWARMEAAGAEKERFTAHFDGVSVTGDVRVSFFGRGKSDPKSDLLALRKHEAEALKASGKHVISGKERGCLFYFLFHTSFLDAAELVISATELDKAWKKPEKYHRDGSVHAHFNKEGSV
;
A
#
# COMPACT_ATOMS: atom_id res chain seq x y z
N GLY A 1 -20.76 22.05 -0.68
CA GLY A 1 -20.46 20.62 -0.52
C GLY A 1 -19.10 20.34 -1.15
N MET A 2 -18.17 19.78 -0.40
CA MET A 2 -16.84 19.39 -0.90
C MET A 2 -16.91 17.93 -1.35
N PHE A 3 -17.09 17.71 -2.64
CA PHE A 3 -17.05 16.37 -3.22
C PHE A 3 -15.61 15.88 -3.25
N VAL A 4 -15.31 14.85 -2.46
CA VAL A 4 -14.03 14.16 -2.49
C VAL A 4 -14.02 13.29 -3.76
N HIS A 5 -13.64 13.89 -4.89
CA HIS A 5 -13.32 13.21 -6.16
C HIS A 5 -12.06 12.31 -6.08
N LEU A 6 -11.58 12.01 -4.88
CA LEU A 6 -10.17 11.79 -4.61
C LEU A 6 -9.92 10.36 -4.17
N LEU A 7 -10.05 9.36 -5.05
CA LEU A 7 -9.21 8.15 -5.10
C LEU A 7 -9.48 7.41 -6.43
N SER A 8 -9.46 8.07 -7.59
CA SER A 8 -9.64 7.35 -8.87
C SER A 8 -8.44 6.47 -9.21
N GLU A 9 -7.30 6.67 -8.54
CA GLU A 9 -6.09 5.91 -8.80
C GLU A 9 -5.28 5.75 -7.51
N LEU A 10 -5.02 4.48 -7.20
CA LEU A 10 -4.25 4.03 -6.07
C LEU A 10 -3.18 3.07 -6.56
N VAL A 11 -2.01 3.14 -5.93
CA VAL A 11 -0.95 2.15 -6.13
C VAL A 11 -0.47 1.66 -4.78
N VAL A 12 -0.08 0.40 -4.73
CA VAL A 12 0.38 -0.26 -3.52
C VAL A 12 1.80 -0.78 -3.75
N SER A 13 2.63 -0.67 -2.73
CA SER A 13 3.95 -1.30 -2.71
C SER A 13 4.05 -2.31 -1.58
N VAL A 14 4.67 -3.46 -1.85
CA VAL A 14 5.10 -4.43 -0.85
C VAL A 14 6.62 -4.37 -0.77
N THR A 15 7.18 -4.18 0.42
CA THR A 15 8.62 -4.03 0.65
C THR A 15 9.05 -4.90 1.82
N GLU A 16 10.07 -5.73 1.63
CA GLU A 16 10.74 -6.43 2.71
C GLU A 16 11.78 -5.50 3.35
N ARG A 17 11.86 -5.47 4.68
CA ARG A 17 12.76 -4.55 5.39
C ARG A 17 14.23 -4.82 5.09
N GLU A 18 14.59 -6.09 4.90
CA GLU A 18 15.96 -6.53 4.58
C GLU A 18 16.18 -6.78 3.07
N GLY A 19 15.12 -6.69 2.27
CA GLY A 19 15.16 -6.98 0.84
C GLY A 19 15.62 -5.80 -0.02
N GLU A 20 16.18 -6.09 -1.19
CA GLU A 20 16.66 -5.08 -2.13
C GLU A 20 15.55 -4.50 -3.03
N GLY A 21 14.27 -4.55 -2.68
CA GLY A 21 13.24 -4.12 -3.61
C GLY A 21 11.87 -3.87 -3.03
N ALA A 22 11.08 -3.11 -3.77
CA ALA A 22 9.65 -2.99 -3.56
C ALA A 22 8.93 -3.57 -4.77
N HIS A 23 7.96 -4.44 -4.53
CA HIS A 23 7.01 -4.88 -5.54
C HIS A 23 5.89 -3.85 -5.61
N TRP A 24 5.43 -3.51 -6.81
CA TRP A 24 4.41 -2.48 -7.00
C TRP A 24 3.29 -2.97 -7.88
N ALA A 25 2.06 -2.63 -7.51
CA ALA A 25 0.87 -2.92 -8.30
C ALA A 25 -0.07 -1.70 -8.34
N ARG A 26 -0.83 -1.58 -9.42
CA ARG A 26 -2.01 -0.70 -9.46
C ARG A 26 -3.12 -1.37 -8.66
N MET A 27 -3.89 -0.55 -7.96
CA MET A 27 -5.15 -1.02 -7.42
C MET A 27 -6.27 -0.71 -8.41
N GLU A 28 -7.07 -1.72 -8.69
CA GLU A 28 -8.22 -1.64 -9.57
C GLU A 28 -9.48 -1.55 -8.71
N ALA A 29 -10.43 -0.71 -9.11
CA ALA A 29 -11.72 -0.66 -8.45
C ALA A 29 -12.45 -2.00 -8.69
N ALA A 30 -12.86 -2.66 -7.61
CA ALA A 30 -13.56 -3.93 -7.67
C ALA A 30 -15.07 -3.71 -7.59
N GLY A 31 -15.77 -3.99 -8.70
CA GLY A 31 -17.23 -3.88 -8.78
C GLY A 31 -17.73 -2.49 -9.23
N ALA A 32 -19.06 -2.32 -9.20
CA ALA A 32 -19.70 -1.05 -9.57
C ALA A 32 -19.54 0.03 -8.48
N GLU A 33 -19.27 -0.39 -7.24
CA GLU A 33 -19.08 0.47 -6.09
C GLU A 33 -17.60 0.87 -5.99
N LYS A 34 -17.30 2.17 -6.17
CA LYS A 34 -15.93 2.74 -6.19
C LYS A 34 -15.25 2.77 -4.81
N GLU A 35 -15.67 1.90 -3.90
CA GLU A 35 -15.24 1.88 -2.50
C GLU A 35 -14.34 0.67 -2.21
N ARG A 36 -14.31 -0.33 -3.09
CA ARG A 36 -13.42 -1.48 -2.99
C ARG A 36 -12.32 -1.40 -4.04
N PHE A 37 -11.08 -1.62 -3.62
CA PHE A 37 -9.92 -1.66 -4.50
C PHE A 37 -9.14 -2.95 -4.28
N THR A 38 -8.61 -3.54 -5.34
CA THR A 38 -7.85 -4.79 -5.30
C THR A 38 -6.59 -4.66 -6.14
N ALA A 39 -5.50 -5.24 -5.66
CA ALA A 39 -4.25 -5.35 -6.40
C ALA A 39 -3.77 -6.79 -6.33
N HIS A 40 -3.18 -7.27 -7.43
CA HIS A 40 -2.63 -8.62 -7.54
C HIS A 40 -1.11 -8.55 -7.58
N PHE A 41 -0.46 -9.42 -6.81
CA PHE A 41 0.99 -9.55 -6.73
C PHE A 41 1.38 -10.98 -7.14
N ASP A 42 1.24 -11.29 -8.42
CA ASP A 42 1.51 -12.62 -8.95
C ASP A 42 3.01 -12.95 -8.90
N GLY A 43 3.36 -14.11 -8.36
CA GLY A 43 4.75 -14.58 -8.24
C GLY A 43 5.61 -13.78 -7.27
N VAL A 44 5.01 -13.00 -6.38
CA VAL A 44 5.73 -12.26 -5.33
C VAL A 44 5.74 -13.09 -4.06
N SER A 45 6.93 -13.57 -3.67
CA SER A 45 7.18 -14.16 -2.36
C SER A 45 7.83 -13.12 -1.44
N VAL A 46 7.45 -13.13 -0.16
CA VAL A 46 7.99 -12.22 0.87
C VAL A 46 8.31 -12.99 2.14
N THR A 47 9.34 -12.57 2.87
CA THR A 47 9.78 -13.16 4.14
C THR A 47 10.20 -12.08 5.15
N GLY A 48 10.19 -12.44 6.44
CA GLY A 48 10.57 -11.55 7.53
C GLY A 48 9.60 -10.39 7.76
N ASP A 49 10.16 -9.20 8.04
CA ASP A 49 9.45 -7.93 8.21
C ASP A 49 8.98 -7.38 6.86
N VAL A 50 7.66 -7.33 6.65
CA VAL A 50 7.03 -6.83 5.43
C VAL A 50 6.27 -5.56 5.71
N ARG A 51 6.46 -4.56 4.84
CA ARG A 51 5.70 -3.31 4.82
C ARG A 51 4.83 -3.26 3.57
N VAL A 52 3.56 -2.91 3.77
CA VAL A 52 2.62 -2.63 2.68
C VAL A 52 2.22 -1.16 2.76
N SER A 53 2.50 -0.40 1.70
CA SER A 53 2.26 1.04 1.64
C SER A 53 1.32 1.40 0.50
N PHE A 54 0.37 2.28 0.77
CA PHE A 54 -0.64 2.71 -0.19
C PHE A 54 -0.42 4.16 -0.59
N PHE A 55 -0.46 4.45 -1.88
CA PHE A 55 -0.17 5.76 -2.42
C PHE A 55 -1.31 6.25 -3.30
N GLY A 56 -1.65 7.52 -3.09
CA GLY A 56 -2.55 8.26 -3.96
C GLY A 56 -1.79 9.28 -4.80
N ARG A 57 -2.53 9.98 -5.66
CA ARG A 57 -1.99 11.02 -6.53
C ARG A 57 -1.42 12.22 -5.78
N GLY A 58 -2.03 12.61 -4.66
CA GLY A 58 -1.57 13.76 -3.87
C GLY A 58 -1.60 15.06 -4.70
N LYS A 59 -0.45 15.75 -4.80
CA LYS A 59 -0.28 16.98 -5.61
C LYS A 59 0.41 16.72 -6.97
N SER A 60 0.52 15.47 -7.41
CA SER A 60 1.16 15.12 -8.68
C SER A 60 0.25 15.46 -9.87
N ASP A 61 0.85 15.64 -11.06
CA ASP A 61 0.14 15.93 -12.31
C ASP A 61 -0.98 14.89 -12.55
N PRO A 62 -2.27 15.29 -12.70
CA PRO A 62 -3.40 14.42 -13.01
C PRO A 62 -3.21 13.46 -14.19
N LYS A 63 -2.38 13.83 -15.18
CA LYS A 63 -2.19 13.06 -16.41
C LYS A 63 -1.03 12.06 -16.35
N SER A 64 -0.20 12.14 -15.32
CA SER A 64 0.96 11.24 -15.16
C SER A 64 0.54 9.82 -14.75
N ASP A 65 1.25 8.82 -15.23
CA ASP A 65 1.13 7.44 -14.75
C ASP A 65 1.59 7.35 -13.30
N LEU A 66 0.65 7.13 -12.37
CA LEU A 66 0.94 7.16 -10.94
C LEU A 66 1.91 6.04 -10.54
N LEU A 67 1.79 4.86 -11.15
CA LEU A 67 2.65 3.71 -10.84
C LEU A 67 4.10 4.01 -11.23
N ALA A 68 4.31 4.45 -12.48
CA ALA A 68 5.64 4.80 -12.97
C ALA A 68 6.26 5.93 -12.14
N LEU A 69 5.46 6.95 -11.79
CA LEU A 69 5.90 8.06 -10.95
C LEU A 69 6.38 7.58 -9.56
N ARG A 70 5.62 6.71 -8.88
CA ARG A 70 5.99 6.23 -7.54
C ARG A 70 7.21 5.31 -7.57
N LYS A 71 7.33 4.45 -8.58
CA LYS A 71 8.54 3.64 -8.80
C LYS A 71 9.78 4.53 -8.95
N HIS A 72 9.72 5.50 -9.85
CA HIS A 72 10.82 6.43 -10.10
C HIS A 72 11.20 7.24 -8.83
N GLU A 73 10.21 7.74 -8.08
CA GLU A 73 10.49 8.46 -6.82
C GLU A 73 11.17 7.56 -5.77
N ALA A 74 10.76 6.30 -5.65
CA ALA A 74 11.38 5.34 -4.75
C ALA A 74 12.82 4.98 -5.15
N GLU A 75 13.06 4.76 -6.45
CA GLU A 75 14.39 4.50 -7.00
C GLU A 75 15.33 5.69 -6.82
N ALA A 76 14.85 6.91 -7.09
CA ALA A 76 15.63 8.13 -6.89
C ALA A 76 16.00 8.34 -5.41
N LEU A 77 15.09 8.03 -4.48
CA LEU A 77 15.39 8.08 -3.04
C LEU A 77 16.45 7.04 -2.66
N LYS A 78 16.32 5.79 -3.14
CA LYS A 78 17.32 4.73 -2.93
C LYS A 78 18.69 5.15 -3.46
N ALA A 79 18.75 5.67 -4.68
CA ALA A 79 19.99 6.13 -5.33
C ALA A 79 20.63 7.33 -4.61
N SER A 80 19.83 8.17 -3.94
CA SER A 80 20.35 9.30 -3.17
C SER A 80 21.04 8.92 -1.85
N GLY A 81 20.97 7.64 -1.44
CA GLY A 81 21.48 7.15 -0.16
C GLY A 81 20.73 7.69 1.06
N LYS A 82 19.63 8.42 0.85
CA LYS A 82 18.81 8.96 1.94
C LYS A 82 17.96 7.87 2.55
N HIS A 83 17.93 7.83 3.88
CA HIS A 83 17.06 6.94 4.61
C HIS A 83 15.59 7.28 4.34
N VAL A 84 14.82 6.30 3.86
CA VAL A 84 13.38 6.46 3.61
C VAL A 84 12.65 6.37 4.93
N ILE A 85 12.03 7.48 5.35
CA ILE A 85 11.18 7.48 6.54
C ILE A 85 9.80 6.98 6.12
N SER A 86 9.42 5.78 6.57
CA SER A 86 8.11 5.17 6.32
C SER A 86 6.97 6.14 6.64
N GLY A 87 6.02 6.24 5.72
CA GLY A 87 4.88 7.13 5.83
C GLY A 87 5.18 8.59 5.47
N LYS A 88 6.43 9.01 5.29
CA LYS A 88 6.75 10.38 4.84
C LYS A 88 7.00 10.46 3.33
N GLU A 89 6.91 9.34 2.62
CA GLU A 89 7.03 9.32 1.18
C GLU A 89 5.91 10.15 0.53
N ARG A 90 6.24 10.82 -0.58
CA ARG A 90 5.27 11.63 -1.29
C ARG A 90 4.12 10.75 -1.75
N GLY A 91 2.89 11.21 -1.53
CA GLY A 91 1.67 10.49 -1.93
C GLY A 91 1.29 9.31 -1.04
N CYS A 92 2.11 8.91 -0.06
CA CYS A 92 1.79 7.84 0.88
C CYS A 92 0.58 8.23 1.74
N LEU A 93 -0.49 7.44 1.65
CA LEU A 93 -1.77 7.66 2.33
C LEU A 93 -1.75 7.06 3.72
N PHE A 94 -1.42 5.77 3.79
CA PHE A 94 -1.29 4.93 4.97
C PHE A 94 -0.42 3.72 4.63
N TYR A 95 0.04 3.01 5.66
CA TYR A 95 0.80 1.77 5.51
C TYR A 95 0.55 0.88 6.73
N PHE A 96 1.00 -0.37 6.67
CA PHE A 96 1.13 -1.23 7.83
C PHE A 96 2.38 -2.10 7.69
N LEU A 97 2.85 -2.62 8.82
CA LEU A 97 3.91 -3.62 8.88
C LEU A 97 3.38 -4.88 9.54
N PHE A 98 3.86 -6.02 9.07
CA PHE A 98 3.66 -7.30 9.74
C PHE A 98 4.92 -8.15 9.54
N HIS A 99 5.14 -9.10 10.42
CA HIS A 99 6.19 -10.10 10.25
C HIS A 99 5.55 -11.41 9.77
N THR A 100 6.09 -12.00 8.71
CA THR A 100 5.53 -13.21 8.07
C THR A 100 5.41 -14.41 9.02
N SER A 101 6.22 -14.50 10.08
CA SER A 101 6.09 -15.55 11.11
C SER A 101 4.82 -15.48 11.94
N PHE A 102 4.09 -14.36 11.92
CA PHE A 102 2.81 -14.19 12.63
C PHE A 102 1.60 -14.37 11.69
N LEU A 103 1.82 -14.77 10.43
CA LEU A 103 0.75 -15.13 9.53
C LEU A 103 0.30 -16.57 9.81
N ASP A 104 -0.68 -16.71 10.71
CA ASP A 104 -1.30 -17.99 11.03
C ASP A 104 -2.38 -18.38 10.02
N ALA A 105 -2.94 -17.40 9.30
CA ALA A 105 -4.00 -17.58 8.31
C ALA A 105 -3.55 -17.11 6.92
N ALA A 106 -4.27 -17.57 5.89
CA ALA A 106 -4.13 -17.10 4.51
C ALA A 106 -4.67 -15.67 4.31
N GLU A 107 -5.21 -15.04 5.35
CA GLU A 107 -5.75 -13.68 5.30
C GLU A 107 -5.28 -12.88 6.52
N LEU A 108 -4.83 -11.66 6.28
CA LEU A 108 -4.59 -10.64 7.27
C LEU A 108 -5.57 -9.49 7.04
N VAL A 109 -6.37 -9.18 8.07
CA VAL A 109 -7.32 -8.07 8.04
C VAL A 109 -6.83 -6.99 8.99
N ILE A 110 -6.63 -5.78 8.47
CA ILE A 110 -6.18 -4.62 9.25
C ILE A 110 -7.26 -3.54 9.18
N SER A 111 -7.80 -3.14 10.34
CA SER A 111 -8.80 -2.08 10.41
C SER A 111 -8.18 -0.69 10.15
N ALA A 112 -8.99 0.28 9.73
CA ALA A 112 -8.55 1.67 9.54
C ALA A 112 -7.94 2.29 10.82
N THR A 113 -8.33 1.80 12.00
CA THR A 113 -7.78 2.21 13.30
C THR A 113 -6.40 1.65 13.59
N GLU A 114 -5.98 0.59 12.89
CA GLU A 114 -4.66 -0.04 13.01
C GLU A 114 -3.70 0.40 11.90
N LEU A 115 -4.22 0.95 10.80
CA LEU A 115 -3.42 1.49 9.71
C LEU A 115 -2.69 2.78 10.12
N ASP A 116 -1.37 2.78 9.97
CA ASP A 116 -0.53 3.95 10.24
C ASP A 116 -0.96 5.13 9.35
N LYS A 117 -0.99 6.33 9.93
CA LYS A 117 -1.51 7.59 9.36
C LYS A 117 -3.03 7.66 9.16
N ALA A 118 -3.71 6.54 8.91
CA ALA A 118 -5.16 6.55 8.69
C ALA A 118 -5.93 6.87 9.98
N TRP A 119 -5.58 6.22 11.09
CA TRP A 119 -6.22 6.45 12.40
C TRP A 119 -6.12 7.90 12.90
N LYS A 120 -5.10 8.64 12.43
CA LYS A 120 -4.87 10.06 12.76
C LYS A 120 -5.75 11.02 11.94
N LYS A 121 -6.56 10.51 11.02
CA LYS A 121 -7.39 11.30 10.07
C LYS A 121 -8.82 10.74 9.96
N PRO A 122 -9.57 10.71 11.07
CA PRO A 122 -10.93 10.14 11.10
C PRO A 122 -11.93 10.89 10.19
N GLU A 123 -11.62 12.12 9.76
CA GLU A 123 -12.40 12.90 8.80
C GLU A 123 -12.20 12.44 7.35
N LYS A 124 -11.14 11.69 7.07
CA LYS A 124 -10.76 11.25 5.73
C LYS A 124 -11.06 9.78 5.47
N TYR A 125 -10.96 8.95 6.50
CA TYR A 125 -11.14 7.51 6.39
C TYR A 125 -12.33 7.07 7.24
N HIS A 126 -13.15 6.21 6.64
CA HIS A 126 -14.27 5.60 7.37
C HIS A 126 -13.72 4.67 8.46
N ARG A 127 -14.36 4.69 9.64
CA ARG A 127 -13.90 3.91 10.80
C ARG A 127 -14.05 2.40 10.62
N ASP A 128 -15.01 2.00 9.80
CA ASP A 128 -15.28 0.63 9.37
C ASP A 128 -14.47 0.21 8.14
N GLY A 129 -13.62 1.10 7.60
CA GLY A 129 -12.70 0.74 6.52
C GLY A 129 -11.67 -0.29 6.98
N SER A 130 -11.29 -1.19 6.07
CA SER A 130 -10.29 -2.22 6.33
C SER A 130 -9.42 -2.49 5.10
N VAL A 131 -8.25 -3.07 5.33
CA VAL A 131 -7.40 -3.68 4.30
C VAL A 131 -7.39 -5.18 4.53
N HIS A 132 -7.64 -5.93 3.46
CA HIS A 132 -7.57 -7.39 3.44
C HIS A 132 -6.39 -7.78 2.56
N ALA A 133 -5.40 -8.46 3.16
CA ALA A 133 -4.26 -9.02 2.45
C ALA A 133 -4.38 -10.54 2.46
N HIS A 134 -4.46 -11.14 1.27
CA HIS A 134 -4.56 -12.59 1.10
C HIS A 134 -3.20 -13.15 0.67
N PHE A 135 -2.78 -14.24 1.31
CA PHE A 135 -1.48 -14.87 1.12
C PHE A 135 -1.65 -16.35 0.77
N ASN A 136 -0.81 -16.84 -0.13
CA ASN A 136 -0.63 -18.26 -0.35
C ASN A 136 0.65 -18.69 0.38
N LYS A 137 0.53 -19.63 1.33
CA LYS A 137 1.69 -20.17 2.03
C LYS A 137 2.43 -21.14 1.12
N GLU A 138 3.62 -20.78 0.67
CA GLU A 138 4.49 -21.74 -0.03
C GLU A 138 4.91 -22.86 0.94
N GLY A 139 4.72 -24.12 0.55
CA GLY A 139 5.26 -25.28 1.27
C GLY A 139 4.36 -25.92 2.34
N SER A 140 3.03 -25.77 2.27
CA SER A 140 2.13 -26.63 3.06
C SER A 140 2.01 -27.98 2.35
N VAL A 141 2.87 -28.93 2.73
CA VAL A 141 2.75 -30.37 2.39
C VAL A 141 1.82 -31.02 3.40
#